data_AF-A0A9P8AVF8-F1
#
_entry.id   AF-A0A9P8AVF8-F1
#
_cell.length_a   1.000
_cell.length_b   1.000
_cell.length_c   1.000
_cell.angle_alpha   90.00
_cell.angle_beta   90.00
_cell.angle_gamma   90.00
#
_symmetry.space_group_name_H-M   'P 1'
#
loop_
_entity.id
_entity.type
_entity.pdbx_description
1 polymer ?
#
loop_
_entity_poly.entity_id
_entity_poly.type
_entity_poly.pdbx_seq_one_letter_code
_entity_poly.pdbx_strand_id
1 'polypeptide(L)'
;MSMFASKTAFDALDVDFGEESEEETVLEVPEVTMNQSPPEGPTKLTKTAIKKAAKLARREAKQQKSLAKSRDGSPSPAPPQTPPPTEATVATETPSIPATNPLKEYPIVEEVVSQKPAPSAVVEPEPELKVPPPLTVSRPGKSTPVNGIAKPTSPVVDHTEPEEPPQVILPPKAEQLQPPTKLEAADPEEAKKRQNVVTRTVWTLIMIFGFIGLLLMGHGYMILLVMLCQTLVYREVTALFSLKASDIKAAASSDIKDPWSKTLNWYFFAVTNYFLYGESIIYYFKHVVFADAQLLPFATNHRMISFMLYTIGFMGFVMSLKKGYLKQQFGLFCWVHMTLLFIVVSSHFIMNNILEGLIWFFVPASLVICNDVFAYIWGKTIGRTPLISLSPKKTVEGFVGAFWTTLLFSLLWGSFFMRYKYMICPVHDLGVSAWSNVTCTPNPVFVWKEWQIWTPVASVLSACFGISITSIPYTLYHFHLMFMSIFASLVAPFGGFFASGFKRAFNIKDFGHSIPGHGGMTDRMDCQFLMGVFIYVYYSSLIREHHVTVGSVLQTIVSGLTVGEQLELIADMKRYLEGQGIRVSC
;
A
#
# COMPACT_ATOMS: atom_id res chain seq x y z
N MET A 1 60.31 4.54 16.98
CA MET A 1 58.95 3.95 17.12
C MET A 1 57.94 5.07 16.91
N SER A 2 56.90 4.96 16.09
CA SER A 2 56.66 3.98 15.02
C SER A 2 55.70 4.59 13.99
N MET A 3 55.97 4.43 12.69
CA MET A 3 54.89 4.34 11.70
C MET A 3 54.26 2.93 11.80
N PHE A 4 53.05 2.75 11.26
CA PHE A 4 52.66 1.69 10.29
C PHE A 4 51.16 1.34 10.37
N ALA A 5 50.54 1.19 9.19
CA ALA A 5 49.34 0.38 8.86
C ALA A 5 48.02 0.65 9.67
N SER A 6 46.82 0.48 9.11
CA SER A 6 46.43 -0.35 7.97
C SER A 6 45.44 0.38 7.04
N LYS A 7 45.88 0.64 5.81
CA LYS A 7 45.02 0.58 4.61
C LYS A 7 45.26 -0.79 3.97
N THR A 8 44.63 -1.85 4.47
CA THR A 8 44.72 -3.18 3.84
C THR A 8 43.44 -3.98 4.05
N ALA A 9 42.50 -3.83 3.12
CA ALA A 9 41.32 -4.70 2.98
C ALA A 9 40.72 -4.69 1.57
N PHE A 10 40.98 -3.65 0.77
CA PHE A 10 40.45 -3.51 -0.61
C PHE A 10 41.48 -3.70 -1.73
N ASP A 11 42.79 -3.68 -1.43
CA ASP A 11 43.86 -3.90 -2.41
C ASP A 11 44.14 -5.40 -2.70
N ALA A 12 43.35 -6.31 -2.12
CA ALA A 12 43.52 -7.77 -2.26
C ALA A 12 42.67 -8.39 -3.39
N LEU A 13 42.02 -7.57 -4.23
CA LEU A 13 41.26 -8.01 -5.39
C LEU A 13 41.84 -7.38 -6.66
N ASP A 14 42.99 -7.95 -7.03
CA ASP A 14 43.71 -7.69 -8.27
C ASP A 14 42.81 -7.96 -9.49
N VAL A 15 42.40 -6.88 -10.16
CA VAL A 15 41.79 -6.91 -11.50
C VAL A 15 42.42 -5.78 -12.29
N ASP A 16 43.47 -6.16 -13.00
CA ASP A 16 44.24 -5.35 -13.94
C ASP A 16 43.33 -4.45 -14.81
N PHE A 17 43.56 -3.14 -14.72
CA PHE A 17 43.07 -2.18 -15.70
C PHE A 17 44.28 -1.70 -16.49
N GLY A 18 44.55 -2.38 -17.60
CA GLY A 18 45.62 -1.99 -18.52
C GLY A 18 45.43 -0.55 -19.01
N GLU A 19 46.48 0.24 -18.87
CA GLU A 19 46.62 1.50 -19.59
C GLU A 19 46.90 1.18 -21.06
N GLU A 20 45.95 1.46 -21.95
CA GLU A 20 46.23 1.56 -23.39
C GLU A 20 46.31 3.04 -23.78
N SER A 21 47.36 3.34 -24.55
CA SER A 21 47.85 4.66 -24.89
C SER A 21 46.91 5.47 -25.80
N GLU A 22 46.94 6.80 -25.64
CA GLU A 22 46.40 7.73 -26.63
C GLU A 22 47.29 7.70 -27.89
N GLU A 23 46.81 7.06 -28.97
CA GLU A 23 47.44 7.19 -30.29
C GLU A 23 46.97 8.46 -31.01
N GLU A 24 47.93 9.30 -31.36
CA GLU A 24 47.74 10.56 -32.09
C GLU A 24 47.59 10.29 -33.59
N THR A 25 46.35 10.22 -34.11
CA THR A 25 46.12 10.06 -35.55
C THR A 25 46.00 11.41 -36.26
N VAL A 26 47.03 11.77 -37.02
CA VAL A 26 47.04 12.92 -37.93
C VAL A 26 45.98 12.72 -39.02
N LEU A 27 45.14 13.75 -39.23
CA LEU A 27 44.08 13.73 -40.25
C LEU A 27 44.46 14.71 -41.38
N GLU A 28 44.68 14.17 -42.57
CA GLU A 28 45.06 14.95 -43.76
C GLU A 28 43.97 15.95 -44.18
N VAL A 29 44.41 17.07 -44.76
CA VAL A 29 43.55 18.12 -45.32
C VAL A 29 43.29 17.83 -46.80
N PRO A 30 42.03 17.66 -47.24
CA PRO A 30 41.68 17.70 -48.65
C PRO A 30 41.59 19.16 -49.13
N GLU A 31 42.24 19.42 -50.26
CA GLU A 31 42.35 20.73 -50.90
C GLU A 31 41.00 21.20 -51.49
N VAL A 32 40.72 22.51 -51.40
CA VAL A 32 39.46 23.10 -51.90
C VAL A 32 39.62 23.51 -53.37
N THR A 33 38.88 22.89 -54.28
CA THR A 33 38.67 23.41 -55.64
C THR A 33 37.30 24.09 -55.74
N MET A 34 37.28 25.36 -56.16
CA MET A 34 36.04 26.11 -56.38
C MET A 34 35.34 25.67 -57.67
N ASN A 35 34.00 25.62 -57.64
CA ASN A 35 33.19 26.01 -58.79
C ASN A 35 31.84 26.60 -58.34
N GLN A 36 31.33 27.59 -59.08
CA GLN A 36 30.23 28.47 -58.65
C GLN A 36 28.92 28.18 -59.42
N SER A 37 27.76 28.37 -58.76
CA SER A 37 26.47 28.92 -59.26
C SER A 37 25.31 28.55 -58.29
N PRO A 38 24.04 29.02 -58.45
CA PRO A 38 23.46 30.12 -57.66
C PRO A 38 22.35 29.66 -56.67
N PRO A 39 21.70 30.58 -55.89
CA PRO A 39 21.13 30.22 -54.57
C PRO A 39 19.63 29.89 -54.52
N GLU A 40 19.25 29.03 -53.56
CA GLU A 40 17.85 28.85 -53.12
C GLU A 40 17.70 28.75 -51.58
N GLY A 41 16.78 29.55 -51.02
CA GLY A 41 15.96 29.19 -49.85
C GLY A 41 16.59 29.16 -48.44
N PRO A 42 15.95 29.77 -47.40
CA PRO A 42 16.43 29.68 -46.02
C PRO A 42 16.11 28.30 -45.41
N THR A 43 17.12 27.46 -45.26
CA THR A 43 16.99 26.14 -44.62
C THR A 43 16.74 26.27 -43.11
N LYS A 44 15.59 25.75 -42.63
CA LYS A 44 15.26 25.74 -41.21
C LYS A 44 16.21 24.81 -40.43
N LEU A 45 16.97 25.39 -39.50
CA LEU A 45 17.87 24.65 -38.60
C LEU A 45 17.16 23.48 -37.91
N THR A 46 17.73 22.28 -38.06
CA THR A 46 17.21 21.07 -37.41
C THR A 46 17.25 21.19 -35.89
N LYS A 47 16.23 20.66 -35.20
CA LYS A 47 16.06 20.75 -33.74
C LYS A 47 17.31 20.30 -32.95
N THR A 48 18.10 19.39 -33.52
CA THR A 48 19.36 18.89 -32.98
C THR A 48 20.46 19.96 -32.96
N ALA A 49 20.60 20.76 -34.02
CA ALA A 49 21.57 21.86 -34.09
C ALA A 49 21.26 22.95 -33.05
N ILE A 50 19.98 23.32 -32.93
CA ILE A 50 19.49 24.28 -31.92
C ILE A 50 19.80 23.78 -30.49
N LYS A 51 19.58 22.49 -30.21
CA LYS A 51 19.94 21.87 -28.92
C LYS A 51 21.46 21.88 -28.65
N LYS A 52 22.29 21.68 -29.68
CA LYS A 52 23.76 21.68 -29.56
C LYS A 52 24.28 23.10 -29.29
N ALA A 53 23.78 24.10 -30.02
CA ALA A 53 24.09 25.52 -29.80
C ALA A 53 23.68 26.00 -28.39
N ALA A 54 22.45 25.68 -27.95
CA ALA A 54 21.98 26.04 -26.60
C ALA A 54 22.79 25.38 -25.46
N LYS A 55 23.41 24.21 -25.70
CA LYS A 55 24.31 23.53 -24.76
C LYS A 55 25.70 24.17 -24.74
N LEU A 56 26.18 24.67 -25.88
CA LEU A 56 27.44 25.41 -26.00
C LEU A 56 27.38 26.76 -25.26
N ALA A 57 26.36 27.58 -25.56
CA ALA A 57 26.15 28.86 -24.90
C ALA A 57 26.00 28.75 -23.36
N ARG A 58 25.40 27.65 -22.86
CA ARG A 58 25.33 27.36 -21.42
C ARG A 58 26.67 26.95 -20.79
N ARG A 59 27.63 26.43 -21.56
CA ARG A 59 29.00 26.19 -21.08
C ARG A 59 29.79 27.50 -21.05
N GLU A 60 29.72 28.29 -22.12
CA GLU A 60 30.38 29.60 -22.22
C GLU A 60 29.92 30.55 -21.10
N ALA A 61 28.61 30.66 -20.85
CA ALA A 61 28.06 31.46 -19.76
C ALA A 61 28.47 30.99 -18.35
N LYS A 62 28.79 29.70 -18.17
CA LYS A 62 29.39 29.19 -16.92
C LYS A 62 30.87 29.56 -16.82
N GLN A 63 31.60 29.49 -17.92
CA GLN A 63 33.03 29.76 -18.00
C GLN A 63 33.34 31.26 -17.83
N GLN A 64 32.51 32.14 -18.39
CA GLN A 64 32.54 33.58 -18.11
C GLN A 64 32.23 33.89 -16.63
N LYS A 65 31.30 33.17 -16.00
CA LYS A 65 31.02 33.32 -14.56
C LYS A 65 32.15 32.84 -13.64
N SER A 66 32.96 31.86 -14.05
CA SER A 66 34.18 31.51 -13.30
C SER A 66 35.29 32.56 -13.50
N LEU A 67 35.47 33.07 -14.72
CA LEU A 67 36.48 34.10 -15.05
C LEU A 67 36.18 35.46 -14.40
N ALA A 68 34.90 35.82 -14.23
CA ALA A 68 34.50 37.01 -13.49
C ALA A 68 34.80 36.89 -11.98
N LYS A 69 34.87 35.67 -11.43
CA LYS A 69 35.10 35.42 -10.00
C LYS A 69 36.58 35.37 -9.60
N SER A 70 37.49 35.41 -10.58
CA SER A 70 38.94 35.37 -10.39
C SER A 70 39.63 36.72 -10.63
N ARG A 71 38.88 37.83 -10.62
CA ARG A 71 39.40 39.17 -10.96
C ARG A 71 39.41 40.19 -9.81
N ASP A 72 38.84 39.84 -8.65
CA ASP A 72 38.91 40.62 -7.42
C ASP A 72 39.88 39.97 -6.42
N GLY A 73 41.08 40.54 -6.26
CA GLY A 73 41.97 40.18 -5.14
C GLY A 73 43.45 40.53 -5.31
N SER A 74 43.92 41.57 -4.59
CA SER A 74 45.30 41.83 -4.05
C SER A 74 45.51 43.34 -3.78
N PRO A 75 46.44 43.80 -2.89
CA PRO A 75 47.04 43.15 -1.70
C PRO A 75 47.18 44.04 -0.41
N SER A 76 47.46 43.37 0.73
CA SER A 76 48.05 43.71 2.08
C SER A 76 48.58 45.13 2.46
N PRO A 77 48.71 45.50 3.78
CA PRO A 77 49.79 44.95 4.66
C PRO A 77 49.58 44.83 6.21
N ALA A 78 50.06 43.69 6.77
CA ALA A 78 51.03 43.52 7.89
C ALA A 78 50.67 43.81 9.40
N PRO A 79 51.42 43.24 10.40
CA PRO A 79 50.88 42.76 11.71
C PRO A 79 51.54 43.42 12.98
N PRO A 80 51.41 42.90 14.26
CA PRO A 80 52.18 41.71 14.73
C PRO A 80 51.65 40.85 15.95
N GLN A 81 52.33 39.71 16.17
CA GLN A 81 52.63 38.98 17.45
C GLN A 81 51.72 37.90 18.09
N THR A 82 52.41 36.85 18.58
CA THR A 82 52.06 35.56 19.25
C THR A 82 52.57 35.56 20.73
N PRO A 83 52.22 34.65 21.70
CA PRO A 83 52.50 33.18 21.72
C PRO A 83 51.49 32.29 22.54
N PRO A 84 51.74 30.97 22.84
CA PRO A 84 50.72 29.96 23.22
C PRO A 84 51.02 29.28 24.62
N PRO A 85 50.78 27.96 24.89
CA PRO A 85 49.61 27.03 24.76
C PRO A 85 49.14 26.50 26.16
N THR A 86 48.32 25.41 26.25
CA THR A 86 48.49 24.20 27.14
C THR A 86 47.22 23.29 27.26
N GLU A 87 47.42 21.97 27.10
CA GLU A 87 46.82 20.71 27.65
C GLU A 87 45.56 20.70 28.58
N ALA A 88 44.82 19.58 28.86
CA ALA A 88 44.68 18.22 28.28
C ALA A 88 43.44 17.46 28.89
N THR A 89 43.23 16.22 28.45
CA THR A 89 42.19 15.21 28.81
C THR A 89 42.18 14.67 30.25
N VAL A 90 41.01 14.27 30.79
CA VAL A 90 40.84 13.21 31.82
C VAL A 90 39.52 12.42 31.60
N ALA A 91 39.46 11.16 32.05
CA ALA A 91 38.39 10.16 31.82
C ALA A 91 37.61 9.76 33.11
N THR A 92 36.75 8.74 32.97
CA THR A 92 35.78 8.17 33.93
C THR A 92 36.40 7.19 34.95
N GLU A 93 35.91 7.14 36.21
CA GLU A 93 35.63 5.88 36.95
C GLU A 93 34.84 6.05 38.30
N THR A 94 34.45 4.91 38.89
CA THR A 94 33.44 4.65 39.96
C THR A 94 33.85 5.00 41.42
N PRO A 95 32.94 4.96 42.43
CA PRO A 95 32.92 3.82 43.38
C PRO A 95 31.52 3.44 43.99
N SER A 96 31.49 2.69 45.12
CA SER A 96 30.56 1.60 45.45
C SER A 96 29.66 1.71 46.72
N ILE A 97 28.87 0.64 46.96
CA ILE A 97 27.78 0.35 47.96
C ILE A 97 28.20 0.43 49.46
N PRO A 98 27.24 0.48 50.44
CA PRO A 98 26.73 -0.75 51.09
C PRO A 98 25.21 -0.76 51.46
N ALA A 99 24.72 -1.87 52.04
CA ALA A 99 23.29 -2.21 52.17
C ALA A 99 22.76 -2.34 53.62
N THR A 100 21.43 -2.22 53.85
CA THR A 100 20.61 -3.03 54.80
C THR A 100 19.10 -2.68 54.77
N ASN A 101 18.26 -3.58 55.31
CA ASN A 101 16.78 -3.58 55.44
C ASN A 101 16.43 -3.74 56.96
N PRO A 102 15.17 -3.88 57.50
CA PRO A 102 13.80 -3.79 56.95
C PRO A 102 12.71 -3.13 57.89
N LEU A 103 11.41 -3.34 57.56
CA LEU A 103 10.17 -3.36 58.40
C LEU A 103 9.46 -2.07 58.89
N LYS A 104 8.16 -1.94 58.53
CA LYS A 104 7.02 -1.71 59.46
C LYS A 104 5.62 -1.94 58.85
N GLU A 105 4.62 -2.08 59.71
CA GLU A 105 3.30 -2.71 59.49
C GLU A 105 2.08 -1.76 59.49
N TYR A 106 1.00 -2.15 58.76
CA TYR A 106 -0.46 -2.08 59.06
C TYR A 106 -1.15 -0.73 59.49
N PRO A 107 -2.51 -0.57 59.44
CA PRO A 107 -3.57 -1.61 59.39
C PRO A 107 -4.72 -1.44 58.36
N ILE A 108 -5.62 -2.43 58.43
CA ILE A 108 -6.82 -2.69 57.62
C ILE A 108 -8.08 -2.17 58.34
N VAL A 109 -9.17 -1.94 57.60
CA VAL A 109 -10.56 -1.94 58.13
C VAL A 109 -11.36 -3.00 57.38
N GLU A 110 -12.04 -3.88 58.13
CA GLU A 110 -12.92 -4.94 57.61
C GLU A 110 -14.36 -4.43 57.41
N GLU A 111 -15.10 -5.05 56.49
CA GLU A 111 -16.52 -5.33 56.70
C GLU A 111 -16.89 -6.69 56.04
N VAL A 112 -17.90 -7.37 56.58
CA VAL A 112 -18.15 -8.83 56.45
C VAL A 112 -19.55 -9.10 55.84
N VAL A 113 -19.90 -10.38 55.58
CA VAL A 113 -21.24 -10.94 55.20
C VAL A 113 -21.44 -11.10 53.67
N SER A 114 -21.90 -12.23 53.09
CA SER A 114 -22.06 -13.63 53.53
C SER A 114 -22.19 -14.58 52.31
N GLN A 115 -22.57 -15.84 52.51
CA GLN A 115 -22.26 -17.01 51.68
C GLN A 115 -23.27 -17.38 50.54
N LYS A 116 -22.72 -18.14 49.56
CA LYS A 116 -23.27 -19.21 48.68
C LYS A 116 -24.50 -20.01 49.23
N PRO A 117 -25.19 -20.91 48.45
CA PRO A 117 -24.82 -21.51 47.15
C PRO A 117 -25.95 -21.69 46.09
N ALA A 118 -25.58 -22.24 44.92
CA ALA A 118 -26.45 -22.99 43.99
C ALA A 118 -26.25 -24.51 44.20
N PRO A 119 -27.13 -25.44 43.74
CA PRO A 119 -27.07 -25.90 42.33
C PRO A 119 -28.36 -26.52 41.71
N SER A 120 -28.20 -27.01 40.46
CA SER A 120 -28.85 -28.17 39.82
C SER A 120 -29.90 -27.94 38.72
N ALA A 121 -29.90 -28.88 37.76
CA ALA A 121 -30.55 -28.84 36.45
C ALA A 121 -31.85 -29.68 36.39
N VAL A 122 -32.68 -29.43 35.37
CA VAL A 122 -33.78 -30.30 34.92
C VAL A 122 -33.89 -30.27 33.38
N VAL A 123 -34.42 -31.35 32.81
CA VAL A 123 -34.54 -31.70 31.39
C VAL A 123 -35.93 -31.34 30.80
N GLU A 124 -36.03 -31.30 29.47
CA GLU A 124 -37.19 -31.36 28.54
C GLU A 124 -38.57 -31.88 29.06
N PRO A 125 -39.73 -31.50 28.44
CA PRO A 125 -39.99 -31.76 27.00
C PRO A 125 -40.92 -30.81 26.19
N GLU A 126 -41.01 -31.07 24.87
CA GLU A 126 -42.03 -30.60 23.90
C GLU A 126 -43.22 -31.58 23.84
N PRO A 127 -44.41 -31.21 23.30
CA PRO A 127 -44.85 -31.88 22.04
C PRO A 127 -45.78 -31.07 21.08
N GLU A 128 -45.67 -31.39 19.76
CA GLU A 128 -46.70 -31.68 18.71
C GLU A 128 -48.16 -31.10 18.77
N LEU A 129 -48.96 -30.99 17.69
CA LEU A 129 -48.86 -31.05 16.21
C LEU A 129 -50.30 -30.88 15.64
N LYS A 130 -50.52 -30.27 14.46
CA LYS A 130 -51.55 -30.72 13.48
C LYS A 130 -51.43 -30.10 12.07
N VAL A 131 -51.86 -30.87 11.07
CA VAL A 131 -51.68 -30.75 9.60
C VAL A 131 -52.94 -31.36 8.92
N PRO A 132 -53.06 -31.66 7.60
CA PRO A 132 -52.65 -31.05 6.31
C PRO A 132 -53.94 -30.91 5.41
N PRO A 133 -54.11 -31.37 4.12
CA PRO A 133 -53.26 -31.61 2.92
C PRO A 133 -53.90 -31.04 1.59
N PRO A 134 -53.58 -31.52 0.35
CA PRO A 134 -52.33 -31.42 -0.42
C PRO A 134 -52.53 -30.96 -1.90
N LEU A 135 -51.44 -30.89 -2.71
CA LEU A 135 -51.28 -31.67 -3.97
C LEU A 135 -49.94 -31.42 -4.71
N THR A 136 -49.43 -32.51 -5.29
CA THR A 136 -48.21 -32.84 -6.08
C THR A 136 -47.82 -31.94 -7.27
N VAL A 137 -46.53 -31.66 -7.56
CA VAL A 137 -45.52 -32.45 -8.35
C VAL A 137 -45.98 -32.70 -9.82
N SER A 138 -45.36 -32.16 -10.90
CA SER A 138 -44.19 -32.73 -11.63
C SER A 138 -43.68 -31.85 -12.81
N ARG A 139 -42.43 -32.05 -13.28
CA ARG A 139 -41.95 -31.92 -14.70
C ARG A 139 -41.78 -33.38 -15.26
N PRO A 140 -41.60 -33.71 -16.57
CA PRO A 140 -41.05 -32.89 -17.70
C PRO A 140 -41.66 -33.15 -19.13
N GLY A 141 -41.08 -32.57 -20.19
CA GLY A 141 -40.76 -33.31 -21.44
C GLY A 141 -41.69 -33.28 -22.69
N LYS A 142 -41.27 -32.53 -23.72
CA LYS A 142 -41.43 -32.71 -25.21
C LYS A 142 -42.61 -33.51 -25.82
N SER A 143 -43.38 -32.88 -26.72
CA SER A 143 -43.57 -33.33 -28.12
C SER A 143 -44.39 -32.33 -28.99
N THR A 144 -44.01 -32.21 -30.26
CA THR A 144 -44.75 -31.62 -31.42
C THR A 144 -45.25 -32.78 -32.33
N PRO A 145 -46.06 -32.61 -33.40
CA PRO A 145 -46.41 -31.39 -34.18
C PRO A 145 -47.91 -31.26 -34.59
N VAL A 146 -48.26 -30.27 -35.43
CA VAL A 146 -48.95 -30.39 -36.76
C VAL A 146 -49.52 -29.03 -37.23
N ASN A 147 -49.28 -28.74 -38.51
CA ASN A 147 -49.89 -27.83 -39.51
C ASN A 147 -51.11 -26.93 -39.13
N GLY A 148 -51.30 -25.74 -39.70
CA GLY A 148 -50.59 -25.06 -40.80
C GLY A 148 -51.53 -24.65 -41.95
N ILE A 149 -51.46 -23.37 -42.36
CA ILE A 149 -52.07 -22.71 -43.55
C ILE A 149 -51.67 -21.20 -43.47
N ALA A 150 -51.80 -20.35 -44.50
CA ALA A 150 -50.96 -20.30 -45.72
C ALA A 150 -50.81 -18.81 -46.16
N LYS A 151 -50.20 -18.54 -47.32
CA LYS A 151 -50.16 -17.22 -48.00
C LYS A 151 -50.93 -17.28 -49.34
N PRO A 152 -51.20 -16.13 -49.98
CA PRO A 152 -50.40 -15.67 -51.14
C PRO A 152 -49.92 -14.20 -50.97
N THR A 153 -48.85 -13.62 -51.54
CA THR A 153 -48.08 -13.67 -52.82
C THR A 153 -48.23 -12.32 -53.56
N SER A 154 -47.13 -11.74 -54.04
CA SER A 154 -47.01 -10.43 -54.72
C SER A 154 -47.66 -10.42 -56.14
N PRO A 155 -47.82 -9.27 -56.83
CA PRO A 155 -46.70 -8.54 -57.47
C PRO A 155 -46.80 -6.99 -57.47
N VAL A 156 -45.93 -6.34 -58.24
CA VAL A 156 -45.73 -4.88 -58.38
C VAL A 156 -45.78 -4.50 -59.88
N VAL A 157 -46.00 -3.21 -60.18
CA VAL A 157 -45.81 -2.45 -61.46
C VAL A 157 -47.10 -2.12 -62.23
N ASP A 158 -47.31 -0.81 -62.40
CA ASP A 158 -47.80 -0.06 -63.58
C ASP A 158 -48.05 1.41 -63.13
N HIS A 159 -48.00 2.49 -63.94
CA HIS A 159 -47.49 2.75 -65.30
C HIS A 159 -47.48 4.29 -65.42
N THR A 160 -46.43 4.94 -65.96
CA THR A 160 -46.54 6.11 -66.88
C THR A 160 -45.18 6.62 -67.36
N GLU A 161 -45.07 6.78 -68.69
CA GLU A 161 -44.20 7.70 -69.44
C GLU A 161 -45.08 8.21 -70.62
N PRO A 162 -44.81 9.38 -71.27
CA PRO A 162 -43.66 9.46 -72.21
C PRO A 162 -42.94 10.85 -72.28
N GLU A 163 -41.68 10.82 -72.75
CA GLU A 163 -40.97 11.67 -73.77
C GLU A 163 -41.25 13.20 -73.86
N GLU A 164 -40.32 14.14 -74.18
CA GLU A 164 -38.95 14.20 -74.77
C GLU A 164 -38.45 15.70 -74.66
N PRO A 165 -37.31 16.19 -75.22
CA PRO A 165 -35.91 15.72 -75.29
C PRO A 165 -34.90 16.81 -74.73
N PRO A 166 -33.68 17.15 -75.26
CA PRO A 166 -32.48 17.09 -74.41
C PRO A 166 -31.53 18.33 -74.29
N GLN A 167 -30.77 18.34 -73.18
CA GLN A 167 -29.37 18.78 -72.96
C GLN A 167 -28.75 20.12 -73.48
N VAL A 168 -28.12 20.80 -72.49
CA VAL A 168 -26.77 21.44 -72.49
C VAL A 168 -26.51 22.76 -73.25
N ILE A 169 -26.34 23.85 -72.47
CA ILE A 169 -25.30 24.89 -72.67
C ILE A 169 -24.73 25.31 -71.30
N LEU A 170 -23.40 25.43 -71.18
CA LEU A 170 -22.60 25.98 -70.07
C LEU A 170 -21.76 27.16 -70.61
N PRO A 171 -21.12 28.01 -69.78
CA PRO A 171 -21.52 28.64 -68.51
C PRO A 171 -21.44 30.20 -68.62
N PRO A 172 -21.65 30.99 -67.54
CA PRO A 172 -20.47 31.43 -66.78
C PRO A 172 -20.66 31.68 -65.26
N LYS A 173 -19.69 31.20 -64.49
CA LYS A 173 -18.98 31.88 -63.38
C LYS A 173 -19.78 32.83 -62.45
N ALA A 174 -20.41 32.22 -61.45
CA ALA A 174 -20.46 32.59 -60.03
C ALA A 174 -20.24 34.07 -59.61
N GLU A 175 -21.25 34.64 -58.93
CA GLU A 175 -21.00 35.48 -57.76
C GLU A 175 -22.03 35.25 -56.62
N GLN A 176 -21.50 34.90 -55.43
CA GLN A 176 -22.05 35.01 -54.07
C GLN A 176 -23.52 34.61 -53.77
N LEU A 177 -23.68 33.44 -53.14
CA LEU A 177 -24.72 33.22 -52.12
C LEU A 177 -24.03 32.80 -50.80
N GLN A 178 -24.50 33.36 -49.68
CA GLN A 178 -23.87 33.20 -48.36
C GLN A 178 -23.98 31.75 -47.86
N PRO A 179 -22.93 31.17 -47.23
CA PRO A 179 -23.03 29.86 -46.60
C PRO A 179 -23.91 29.93 -45.33
N PRO A 180 -24.67 28.86 -45.02
CA PRO A 180 -25.61 28.87 -43.90
C PRO A 180 -24.91 28.93 -42.53
N THR A 181 -25.67 29.39 -41.54
CA THR A 181 -25.29 29.52 -40.13
C THR A 181 -24.46 28.35 -39.62
N LYS A 182 -23.29 28.64 -39.04
CA LYS A 182 -22.44 27.65 -38.38
C LYS A 182 -23.24 26.93 -37.28
N LEU A 183 -23.47 25.64 -37.46
CA LEU A 183 -23.64 24.75 -36.31
C LEU A 183 -22.27 24.69 -35.62
N GLU A 184 -22.19 25.08 -34.34
CA GLU A 184 -20.93 25.03 -33.60
C GLU A 184 -20.46 23.57 -33.46
N ALA A 185 -19.47 23.19 -34.26
CA ALA A 185 -18.75 21.94 -34.05
C ALA A 185 -18.01 22.04 -32.71
N ALA A 186 -18.42 21.21 -31.75
CA ALA A 186 -17.81 21.18 -30.42
C ALA A 186 -16.28 20.99 -30.54
N ASP A 187 -15.53 21.84 -29.85
CA ASP A 187 -14.06 21.85 -29.92
C ASP A 187 -13.50 20.44 -29.63
N PRO A 188 -12.65 19.87 -30.51
CA PRO A 188 -12.09 18.53 -30.31
C PRO A 188 -11.27 18.40 -29.01
N GLU A 189 -10.72 19.49 -28.44
CA GLU A 189 -10.09 19.48 -27.12
C GLU A 189 -11.14 19.32 -26.00
N GLU A 190 -12.26 20.05 -26.06
CA GLU A 190 -13.38 19.93 -25.10
C GLU A 190 -14.03 18.55 -25.17
N ALA A 191 -14.24 18.00 -26.37
CA ALA A 191 -14.76 16.65 -26.57
C ALA A 191 -13.85 15.59 -25.93
N LYS A 192 -12.54 15.67 -26.14
CA LYS A 192 -11.53 14.77 -25.55
C LYS A 192 -11.44 14.91 -24.03
N LYS A 193 -11.53 16.14 -23.51
CA LYS A 193 -11.58 16.45 -22.08
C LYS A 193 -12.84 15.87 -21.42
N ARG A 194 -14.02 16.03 -22.04
CA ARG A 194 -15.29 15.44 -21.60
C ARG A 194 -15.23 13.92 -21.64
N GLN A 195 -14.70 13.32 -22.71
CA GLN A 195 -14.50 11.86 -22.80
C GLN A 195 -13.59 11.36 -21.67
N ASN A 196 -12.47 12.02 -21.39
CA ASN A 196 -11.58 11.66 -20.28
C ASN A 196 -12.27 11.76 -18.91
N VAL A 197 -13.15 12.75 -18.70
CA VAL A 197 -13.94 12.87 -17.47
C VAL A 197 -14.95 11.72 -17.36
N VAL A 198 -15.70 11.42 -18.43
CA VAL A 198 -16.67 10.31 -18.48
C VAL A 198 -15.98 8.97 -18.22
N THR A 199 -14.89 8.65 -18.93
CA THR A 199 -14.11 7.43 -18.72
C THR A 199 -13.66 7.31 -17.26
N ARG A 200 -13.17 8.41 -16.66
CA ARG A 200 -12.79 8.39 -15.25
C ARG A 200 -13.99 8.12 -14.34
N THR A 201 -15.09 8.85 -14.47
CA THR A 201 -16.28 8.62 -13.62
C THR A 201 -16.80 7.18 -13.73
N VAL A 202 -16.89 6.62 -14.94
CA VAL A 202 -17.34 5.24 -15.15
C VAL A 202 -16.40 4.23 -14.48
N TRP A 203 -15.08 4.34 -14.68
CA TRP A 203 -14.12 3.44 -14.02
C TRP A 203 -14.09 3.63 -12.49
N THR A 204 -14.30 4.84 -11.97
CA THR A 204 -14.44 5.07 -10.52
C THR A 204 -15.67 4.34 -9.97
N LEU A 205 -16.82 4.41 -10.63
CA LEU A 205 -18.02 3.68 -10.21
C LEU A 205 -17.81 2.16 -10.28
N ILE A 206 -17.22 1.64 -11.36
CA ILE A 206 -16.90 0.20 -11.50
C ILE A 206 -16.00 -0.27 -10.35
N MET A 207 -14.96 0.50 -10.00
CA MET A 207 -14.08 0.15 -8.88
C MET A 207 -14.80 0.21 -7.53
N ILE A 208 -15.66 1.20 -7.28
CA ILE A 208 -16.41 1.32 -6.02
C ILE A 208 -17.40 0.15 -5.88
N PHE A 209 -18.23 -0.11 -6.90
CA PHE A 209 -19.18 -1.23 -6.86
C PHE A 209 -18.48 -2.59 -6.83
N GLY A 210 -17.38 -2.76 -7.55
CA GLY A 210 -16.56 -3.97 -7.51
C GLY A 210 -15.93 -4.20 -6.12
N PHE A 211 -15.37 -3.16 -5.51
CA PHE A 211 -14.82 -3.23 -4.15
C PHE A 211 -15.89 -3.57 -3.12
N ILE A 212 -17.06 -2.92 -3.18
CA ILE A 212 -18.19 -3.23 -2.29
C ILE A 212 -18.68 -4.67 -2.51
N GLY A 213 -18.76 -5.12 -3.76
CA GLY A 213 -19.12 -6.51 -4.09
C GLY A 213 -18.16 -7.53 -3.46
N LEU A 214 -16.85 -7.32 -3.58
CA LEU A 214 -15.84 -8.18 -2.96
C LEU A 214 -15.89 -8.12 -1.43
N LEU A 215 -16.12 -6.94 -0.84
CA LEU A 215 -16.29 -6.74 0.61
C LEU A 215 -17.51 -7.51 1.16
N LEU A 216 -18.59 -7.59 0.38
CA LEU A 216 -19.78 -8.37 0.72
C LEU A 216 -19.61 -9.88 0.48
N MET A 217 -18.79 -10.27 -0.50
CA MET A 217 -18.55 -11.68 -0.82
C MET A 217 -17.75 -12.43 0.25
N GLY A 218 -16.79 -11.78 0.93
CA GLY A 218 -16.09 -12.40 2.06
C GLY A 218 -14.65 -11.97 2.28
N HIS A 219 -14.11 -12.36 3.44
CA HIS A 219 -12.70 -12.19 3.80
C HIS A 219 -11.76 -12.73 2.71
N GLY A 220 -12.02 -13.93 2.18
CA GLY A 220 -11.21 -14.54 1.12
C GLY A 220 -11.13 -13.70 -0.15
N TYR A 221 -12.24 -13.09 -0.58
CA TYR A 221 -12.27 -12.22 -1.76
C TYR A 221 -11.49 -10.91 -1.55
N MET A 222 -11.48 -10.38 -0.34
CA MET A 222 -10.65 -9.22 0.00
C MET A 222 -9.15 -9.56 0.04
N ILE A 223 -8.78 -10.76 0.46
CA ILE A 223 -7.40 -11.25 0.39
C ILE A 223 -6.98 -11.46 -1.08
N LEU A 224 -7.83 -12.04 -1.92
CA LEU A 224 -7.61 -12.14 -3.37
C LEU A 224 -7.44 -10.76 -4.02
N LEU A 225 -8.21 -9.75 -3.61
CA LEU A 225 -8.07 -8.38 -4.08
C LEU A 225 -6.71 -7.77 -3.69
N VAL A 226 -6.28 -7.95 -2.43
CA VAL A 226 -4.96 -7.48 -1.96
C VAL A 226 -3.83 -8.16 -2.73
N MET A 227 -3.93 -9.47 -2.96
CA MET A 227 -2.96 -10.20 -3.80
C MET A 227 -2.97 -9.72 -5.25
N LEU A 228 -4.12 -9.42 -5.84
CA LEU A 228 -4.19 -8.84 -7.19
C LEU A 228 -3.53 -7.45 -7.23
N CYS A 229 -3.84 -6.58 -6.26
CA CYS A 229 -3.23 -5.27 -6.14
C CYS A 229 -1.71 -5.36 -5.98
N GLN A 230 -1.19 -6.22 -5.08
CA GLN A 230 0.25 -6.38 -4.87
C GLN A 230 0.95 -6.85 -6.16
N THR A 231 0.36 -7.77 -6.92
CA THR A 231 0.93 -8.28 -8.17
C THR A 231 0.97 -7.19 -9.25
N LEU A 232 -0.05 -6.33 -9.32
CA LEU A 232 -0.08 -5.20 -10.25
C LEU A 232 0.97 -4.14 -9.88
N VAL A 233 1.10 -3.77 -8.61
CA VAL A 233 2.15 -2.85 -8.12
C VAL A 233 3.54 -3.44 -8.37
N TYR A 234 3.77 -4.70 -8.00
CA TYR A 234 5.05 -5.39 -8.22
C TYR A 234 5.45 -5.40 -9.70
N ARG A 235 4.49 -5.68 -10.59
CA ARG A 235 4.69 -5.63 -12.05
C ARG A 235 5.07 -4.23 -12.53
N GLU A 236 4.38 -3.19 -12.07
CA GLU A 236 4.69 -1.79 -12.44
C GLU A 236 6.09 -1.38 -11.97
N VAL A 237 6.40 -1.60 -10.70
CA VAL A 237 7.69 -1.23 -10.10
C VAL A 237 8.85 -1.99 -10.75
N THR A 238 8.74 -3.31 -10.94
CA THR A 238 9.80 -4.10 -11.61
C THR A 238 9.94 -3.78 -13.10
N ALA A 239 8.86 -3.44 -13.80
CA ALA A 239 8.93 -3.01 -15.19
C ALA A 239 9.74 -1.73 -15.37
N LEU A 240 9.59 -0.73 -14.49
CA LEU A 240 10.37 0.51 -14.54
C LEU A 240 11.88 0.27 -14.42
N PHE A 241 12.31 -0.62 -13.53
CA PHE A 241 13.72 -0.97 -13.38
C PHE A 241 14.24 -1.76 -14.59
N SER A 242 13.44 -2.69 -15.12
CA SER A 242 13.78 -3.41 -16.35
C SER A 242 13.92 -2.47 -17.56
N LEU A 243 13.09 -1.42 -17.65
CA LEU A 243 13.14 -0.43 -18.74
C LEU A 243 14.41 0.42 -18.65
N LYS A 244 14.73 0.98 -17.47
CA LYS A 244 15.96 1.74 -17.27
C LYS A 244 17.22 0.91 -17.52
N ALA A 245 17.20 -0.38 -17.16
CA ALA A 245 18.28 -1.30 -17.50
C ALA A 245 18.37 -1.54 -19.02
N SER A 246 17.25 -1.65 -19.74
CA SER A 246 17.28 -1.75 -21.20
C SER A 246 17.70 -0.47 -21.90
N ASP A 247 17.39 0.73 -21.37
CA ASP A 247 17.87 2.00 -21.94
C ASP A 247 19.40 2.10 -21.88
N ILE A 248 19.99 1.65 -20.76
CA ILE A 248 21.44 1.57 -20.59
C ILE A 248 22.05 0.52 -21.54
N LYS A 249 21.38 -0.61 -21.77
CA LYS A 249 21.80 -1.62 -22.75
C LYS A 249 21.66 -1.16 -24.20
N ALA A 250 20.63 -0.41 -24.54
CA ALA A 250 20.43 0.13 -25.90
C ALA A 250 21.54 1.13 -26.29
N ALA A 251 22.17 1.77 -25.32
CA ALA A 251 23.35 2.62 -25.51
C ALA A 251 24.68 1.84 -25.59
N ALA A 252 24.70 0.55 -25.27
CA ALA A 252 25.89 -0.31 -25.25
C ALA A 252 25.63 -1.59 -26.06
N SER A 253 25.95 -1.55 -27.35
CA SER A 253 25.59 -2.53 -28.38
C SER A 253 25.81 -4.01 -28.00
N SER A 254 24.75 -4.70 -27.61
CA SER A 254 24.47 -6.12 -27.96
C SER A 254 23.05 -6.51 -27.53
N ASP A 255 22.22 -6.96 -28.48
CA ASP A 255 20.82 -7.32 -28.22
C ASP A 255 20.72 -8.74 -27.62
N ILE A 256 20.99 -8.85 -26.32
CA ILE A 256 20.72 -10.05 -25.53
C ILE A 256 19.67 -9.72 -24.47
N LYS A 257 18.40 -9.88 -24.86
CA LYS A 257 17.26 -9.99 -23.93
C LYS A 257 17.46 -11.24 -23.08
N ASP A 258 17.94 -11.07 -21.86
CA ASP A 258 18.08 -12.17 -20.91
C ASP A 258 16.70 -12.58 -20.34
N PRO A 259 16.11 -13.72 -20.75
CA PRO A 259 14.77 -14.09 -20.31
C PRO A 259 14.78 -14.63 -18.88
N TRP A 260 15.89 -15.26 -18.49
CA TRP A 260 16.10 -15.86 -17.17
C TRP A 260 15.92 -14.83 -16.07
N SER A 261 16.49 -13.64 -16.27
CA SER A 261 16.35 -12.52 -15.34
C SER A 261 14.90 -12.10 -15.07
N LYS A 262 13.96 -12.31 -16.00
CA LYS A 262 12.53 -12.00 -15.76
C LYS A 262 11.82 -13.14 -15.04
N THR A 263 12.08 -14.38 -15.43
CA THR A 263 11.56 -15.58 -14.77
C THR A 263 11.96 -15.61 -13.30
N LEU A 264 13.22 -15.28 -13.01
CA LEU A 264 13.79 -15.29 -11.67
C LEU A 264 13.18 -14.22 -10.75
N ASN A 265 12.82 -13.04 -11.28
CA ASN A 265 12.11 -12.01 -10.51
C ASN A 265 10.74 -12.53 -10.04
N TRP A 266 9.97 -13.13 -10.95
CA TRP A 266 8.67 -13.74 -10.63
C TRP A 266 8.80 -14.97 -9.72
N TYR A 267 9.90 -15.72 -9.82
CA TYR A 267 10.22 -16.81 -8.89
C TYR A 267 10.37 -16.28 -7.46
N PHE A 268 11.22 -15.27 -7.23
CA PHE A 268 11.35 -14.68 -5.89
C PHE A 268 10.03 -14.09 -5.39
N PHE A 269 9.23 -13.46 -6.25
CA PHE A 269 7.88 -13.01 -5.89
C PHE A 269 6.98 -14.16 -5.42
N ALA A 270 6.95 -15.28 -6.13
CA ALA A 270 6.17 -16.46 -5.75
C ALA A 270 6.66 -17.07 -4.42
N VAL A 271 7.98 -17.20 -4.22
CA VAL A 271 8.57 -17.76 -3.00
C VAL A 271 8.32 -16.88 -1.78
N THR A 272 8.48 -15.55 -1.89
CA THR A 272 8.19 -14.62 -0.79
C THR A 272 6.69 -14.62 -0.42
N ASN A 273 5.80 -14.75 -1.41
CA ASN A 273 4.37 -14.92 -1.15
C ASN A 273 4.07 -16.26 -0.46
N TYR A 274 4.62 -17.37 -0.95
CA TYR A 274 4.46 -18.69 -0.32
C TYR A 274 4.91 -18.69 1.15
N PHE A 275 6.04 -18.05 1.45
CA PHE A 275 6.50 -17.89 2.82
C PHE A 275 5.51 -17.07 3.67
N LEU A 276 5.28 -15.80 3.31
CA LEU A 276 4.50 -14.88 4.16
C LEU A 276 3.01 -15.24 4.23
N TYR A 277 2.37 -15.56 3.10
CA TYR A 277 0.95 -15.89 3.07
C TYR A 277 0.70 -17.31 3.62
N GLY A 278 1.62 -18.24 3.38
CA GLY A 278 1.55 -19.59 3.94
C GLY A 278 1.59 -19.58 5.47
N GLU A 279 2.48 -18.78 6.08
CA GLU A 279 2.56 -18.69 7.55
C GLU A 279 1.24 -18.19 8.18
N SER A 280 0.62 -17.15 7.62
CA SER A 280 -0.70 -16.68 8.08
C SER A 280 -1.81 -17.71 7.85
N ILE A 281 -1.85 -18.35 6.67
CA ILE A 281 -2.90 -19.35 6.37
C ILE A 281 -2.79 -20.53 7.33
N ILE A 282 -1.59 -21.02 7.61
CA ILE A 282 -1.34 -22.10 8.59
C ILE A 282 -1.76 -21.65 10.00
N TYR A 283 -1.52 -20.39 10.38
CA TYR A 283 -1.89 -19.86 11.68
C TYR A 283 -3.42 -19.77 11.88
N TYR A 284 -4.14 -19.08 11.00
CA TYR A 284 -5.58 -18.87 11.14
C TYR A 284 -6.40 -20.13 10.79
N PHE A 285 -6.02 -20.89 9.76
CA PHE A 285 -6.76 -22.06 9.27
C PHE A 285 -6.16 -23.40 9.68
N LYS A 286 -5.42 -23.45 10.81
CA LYS A 286 -4.81 -24.68 11.34
C LYS A 286 -5.76 -25.88 11.35
N HIS A 287 -7.02 -25.69 11.74
CA HIS A 287 -7.99 -26.76 11.83
C HIS A 287 -8.35 -27.37 10.46
N VAL A 288 -8.33 -26.58 9.38
CA VAL A 288 -8.52 -27.07 8.00
C VAL A 288 -7.23 -27.70 7.48
N VAL A 289 -6.10 -27.00 7.63
CA VAL A 289 -4.82 -27.38 7.04
C VAL A 289 -4.24 -28.66 7.66
N PHE A 290 -4.43 -28.88 8.96
CA PHE A 290 -4.00 -30.11 9.65
C PHE A 290 -5.00 -31.27 9.52
N ALA A 291 -6.22 -31.04 9.00
CA ALA A 291 -7.18 -32.11 8.71
C ALA A 291 -6.92 -32.81 7.37
N ASP A 292 -6.29 -32.12 6.41
CA ASP A 292 -5.91 -32.69 5.12
C ASP A 292 -4.51 -33.33 5.18
N ALA A 293 -4.47 -34.66 5.04
CA ALA A 293 -3.24 -35.45 5.04
C ALA A 293 -2.26 -35.07 3.91
N GLN A 294 -2.73 -34.49 2.80
CA GLN A 294 -1.88 -34.01 1.70
C GLN A 294 -1.23 -32.66 2.01
N LEU A 295 -1.92 -31.78 2.76
CA LEU A 295 -1.40 -30.45 3.12
C LEU A 295 -0.53 -30.49 4.38
N LEU A 296 -0.77 -31.43 5.29
CA LEU A 296 -0.01 -31.65 6.53
C LEU A 296 1.53 -31.61 6.37
N PRO A 297 2.18 -32.31 5.42
CA PRO A 297 3.63 -32.25 5.25
C PRO A 297 4.13 -30.87 4.79
N PHE A 298 3.35 -30.15 3.97
CA PHE A 298 3.70 -28.79 3.51
C PHE A 298 3.55 -27.77 4.64
N ALA A 299 2.53 -27.90 5.47
CA ALA A 299 2.27 -27.01 6.60
C ALA A 299 3.31 -27.18 7.71
N THR A 300 3.58 -28.42 8.12
CA THR A 300 4.57 -28.73 9.17
C THR A 300 5.99 -28.34 8.77
N ASN A 301 6.37 -28.53 7.50
CA ASN A 301 7.70 -28.20 6.99
C ASN A 301 7.76 -26.84 6.27
N HIS A 302 6.73 -26.01 6.38
CA HIS A 302 6.54 -24.78 5.58
C HIS A 302 7.78 -23.87 5.59
N ARG A 303 8.36 -23.62 6.76
CA ARG A 303 9.56 -22.78 6.94
C ARG A 303 10.79 -23.38 6.24
N MET A 304 10.98 -24.69 6.34
CA MET A 304 12.10 -25.39 5.70
C MET A 304 11.93 -25.44 4.18
N ILE A 305 10.72 -25.72 3.69
CA ILE A 305 10.39 -25.69 2.26
C ILE A 305 10.62 -24.27 1.69
N SER A 306 10.16 -23.24 2.40
CA SER A 306 10.36 -21.84 1.98
C SER A 306 11.84 -21.47 1.91
N PHE A 307 12.65 -21.90 2.89
CA PHE A 307 14.10 -21.71 2.88
C PHE A 307 14.77 -22.44 1.71
N MET A 308 14.41 -23.70 1.45
CA MET A 308 14.92 -24.46 0.29
C MET A 308 14.52 -23.83 -1.05
N LEU A 309 13.29 -23.34 -1.20
CA LEU A 309 12.86 -22.62 -2.40
C LEU A 309 13.67 -21.33 -2.60
N TYR A 310 13.93 -20.57 -1.52
CA TYR A 310 14.76 -19.37 -1.60
C TYR A 310 16.22 -19.69 -1.97
N THR A 311 16.83 -20.73 -1.39
CA THR A 311 18.20 -21.11 -1.73
C THR A 311 18.32 -21.63 -3.17
N ILE A 312 17.33 -22.38 -3.68
CA ILE A 312 17.26 -22.77 -5.11
C ILE A 312 17.22 -21.52 -6.01
N GLY A 313 16.38 -20.53 -5.68
CA GLY A 313 16.33 -19.26 -6.43
C GLY A 313 17.64 -18.49 -6.38
N PHE A 314 18.30 -18.45 -5.21
CA PHE A 314 19.60 -17.81 -5.05
C PHE A 314 20.71 -18.53 -5.84
N MET A 315 20.75 -19.86 -5.85
CA MET A 315 21.68 -20.63 -6.69
C MET A 315 21.40 -20.39 -8.17
N GLY A 316 20.13 -20.36 -8.58
CA GLY A 316 19.71 -19.98 -9.94
C GLY A 316 20.05 -18.54 -10.33
N PHE A 317 20.17 -17.61 -9.37
CA PHE A 317 20.73 -16.28 -9.59
C PHE A 317 22.23 -16.36 -9.85
N VAL A 318 22.99 -17.02 -8.96
CA VAL A 318 24.45 -17.15 -9.06
C VAL A 318 24.87 -17.82 -10.38
N MET A 319 24.19 -18.91 -10.77
CA MET A 319 24.41 -19.59 -12.06
C MET A 319 24.09 -18.72 -13.29
N SER A 320 23.30 -17.65 -13.13
CA SER A 320 22.95 -16.73 -14.23
C SER A 320 23.94 -15.60 -14.44
N LEU A 321 24.94 -15.44 -13.56
CA LEU A 321 25.88 -14.32 -13.60
C LEU A 321 26.74 -14.36 -14.87
N LYS A 322 26.79 -13.24 -15.59
CA LYS A 322 27.54 -13.08 -16.84
C LYS A 322 28.61 -12.01 -16.69
N LYS A 323 29.86 -12.35 -17.02
CA LYS A 323 30.98 -11.40 -17.06
C LYS A 323 30.60 -10.22 -17.98
N GLY A 324 30.84 -8.99 -17.52
CA GLY A 324 30.38 -7.76 -18.17
C GLY A 324 29.03 -7.21 -17.67
N TYR A 325 28.10 -8.04 -17.19
CA TYR A 325 26.76 -7.61 -16.74
C TYR A 325 26.55 -7.63 -15.21
N LEU A 326 27.55 -8.10 -14.45
CA LEU A 326 27.54 -8.24 -12.98
C LEU A 326 26.88 -7.06 -12.24
N LYS A 327 27.33 -5.81 -12.48
CA LYS A 327 26.79 -4.62 -11.81
C LYS A 327 25.29 -4.40 -12.08
N GLN A 328 24.80 -4.76 -13.26
CA GLN A 328 23.38 -4.68 -13.61
C GLN A 328 22.59 -5.82 -12.95
N GLN A 329 23.15 -7.04 -12.91
CA GLN A 329 22.52 -8.22 -12.30
C GLN A 329 22.38 -8.08 -10.78
N PHE A 330 23.45 -7.71 -10.07
CA PHE A 330 23.40 -7.43 -8.64
C PHE A 330 22.51 -6.21 -8.32
N GLY A 331 22.54 -5.17 -9.17
CA GLY A 331 21.63 -4.03 -9.04
C GLY A 331 20.16 -4.46 -9.12
N LEU A 332 19.79 -5.24 -10.14
CA LEU A 332 18.43 -5.74 -10.30
C LEU A 332 18.02 -6.69 -9.17
N PHE A 333 18.92 -7.59 -8.73
CA PHE A 333 18.68 -8.48 -7.60
C PHE A 333 18.36 -7.70 -6.33
N CYS A 334 19.14 -6.66 -6.02
CA CYS A 334 18.89 -5.75 -4.89
C CYS A 334 17.53 -5.03 -5.03
N TRP A 335 17.24 -4.45 -6.20
CA TRP A 335 15.96 -3.79 -6.46
C TRP A 335 14.76 -4.72 -6.31
N VAL A 336 14.87 -5.97 -6.77
CA VAL A 336 13.82 -6.99 -6.60
C VAL A 336 13.59 -7.28 -5.12
N HIS A 337 14.65 -7.54 -4.34
CA HIS A 337 14.51 -7.85 -2.91
C HIS A 337 13.97 -6.66 -2.11
N MET A 338 14.40 -5.43 -2.41
CA MET A 338 13.81 -4.23 -1.81
C MET A 338 12.34 -4.05 -2.20
N THR A 339 11.98 -4.32 -3.46
CA THR A 339 10.59 -4.26 -3.92
C THR A 339 9.71 -5.31 -3.24
N LEU A 340 10.24 -6.52 -3.00
CA LEU A 340 9.56 -7.58 -2.27
C LEU A 340 9.37 -7.21 -0.79
N LEU A 341 10.41 -6.66 -0.15
CA LEU A 341 10.35 -6.16 1.23
C LEU A 341 9.27 -5.08 1.39
N PHE A 342 9.22 -4.07 0.50
CA PHE A 342 8.22 -3.01 0.62
C PHE A 342 6.80 -3.45 0.24
N ILE A 343 6.61 -4.21 -0.84
CA ILE A 343 5.27 -4.54 -1.34
C ILE A 343 4.68 -5.77 -0.64
N VAL A 344 5.41 -6.88 -0.59
CA VAL A 344 4.83 -8.18 -0.16
C VAL A 344 4.66 -8.22 1.36
N VAL A 345 5.61 -7.67 2.14
CA VAL A 345 5.46 -7.57 3.61
C VAL A 345 4.30 -6.63 3.98
N SER A 346 4.18 -5.47 3.35
CA SER A 346 3.04 -4.56 3.58
C SER A 346 1.71 -5.20 3.20
N SER A 347 1.68 -5.98 2.12
CA SER A 347 0.47 -6.70 1.68
C SER A 347 0.10 -7.86 2.62
N HIS A 348 1.10 -8.57 3.15
CA HIS A 348 0.91 -9.59 4.19
C HIS A 348 0.35 -8.97 5.49
N PHE A 349 0.83 -7.80 5.91
CA PHE A 349 0.25 -7.08 7.05
C PHE A 349 -1.20 -6.64 6.78
N ILE A 350 -1.51 -6.14 5.57
CA ILE A 350 -2.88 -5.85 5.14
C ILE A 350 -3.77 -7.11 5.20
N MET A 351 -3.28 -8.24 4.72
CA MET A 351 -3.98 -9.52 4.80
C MET A 351 -4.24 -9.92 6.26
N ASN A 352 -3.25 -9.82 7.15
CA ASN A 352 -3.44 -10.13 8.57
C ASN A 352 -4.50 -9.22 9.22
N ASN A 353 -4.53 -7.93 8.86
CA ASN A 353 -5.61 -7.03 9.31
C ASN A 353 -6.99 -7.50 8.84
N ILE A 354 -7.11 -8.01 7.60
CA ILE A 354 -8.35 -8.62 7.10
C ILE A 354 -8.71 -9.86 7.93
N LEU A 355 -7.75 -10.75 8.22
CA LEU A 355 -7.98 -12.00 8.97
C LEU A 355 -8.43 -11.75 10.42
N GLU A 356 -7.95 -10.68 11.05
CA GLU A 356 -8.41 -10.21 12.38
C GLU A 356 -9.80 -9.53 12.37
N GLY A 357 -10.34 -9.24 11.18
CA GLY A 357 -11.68 -8.68 10.97
C GLY A 357 -11.67 -7.54 9.94
N LEU A 358 -12.61 -7.56 9.00
CA LEU A 358 -12.70 -6.60 7.89
C LEU A 358 -12.65 -5.12 8.32
N ILE A 359 -13.09 -4.77 9.53
CA ILE A 359 -13.06 -3.41 10.06
C ILE A 359 -11.64 -2.82 10.14
N TRP A 360 -10.63 -3.64 10.47
CA TRP A 360 -9.23 -3.23 10.56
C TRP A 360 -8.59 -2.99 9.19
N PHE A 361 -9.20 -3.49 8.12
CA PHE A 361 -8.81 -3.12 6.77
C PHE A 361 -9.65 -1.95 6.23
N PHE A 362 -10.97 -2.11 6.24
CA PHE A 362 -11.90 -1.26 5.53
C PHE A 362 -11.98 0.16 6.09
N VAL A 363 -12.08 0.31 7.41
CA VAL A 363 -12.16 1.65 8.02
C VAL A 363 -10.85 2.40 7.79
N PRO A 364 -9.66 1.89 8.15
CA PRO A 364 -8.38 2.54 7.83
C PRO A 364 -8.17 2.89 6.36
N ALA A 365 -8.49 1.99 5.43
CA ALA A 365 -8.37 2.26 3.99
C ALA A 365 -9.29 3.40 3.55
N SER A 366 -10.51 3.46 4.10
CA SER A 366 -11.46 4.56 3.86
C SER A 366 -10.99 5.89 4.46
N LEU A 367 -10.24 5.91 5.57
CA LEU A 367 -9.68 7.14 6.14
C LEU A 367 -8.65 7.77 5.21
N VAL A 368 -7.78 6.96 4.58
CA VAL A 368 -6.79 7.44 3.60
C VAL A 368 -7.49 8.02 2.37
N ILE A 369 -8.53 7.33 1.84
CA ILE A 369 -9.33 7.82 0.71
C ILE A 369 -10.05 9.13 1.05
N CYS A 370 -10.66 9.19 2.23
CA CYS A 370 -11.31 10.39 2.77
C CYS A 370 -10.31 11.55 2.85
N ASN A 371 -9.14 11.33 3.45
CA ASN A 371 -8.10 12.33 3.60
C ASN A 371 -7.62 12.89 2.24
N ASP A 372 -7.35 12.03 1.25
CA ASP A 372 -6.93 12.49 -0.09
C ASP A 372 -8.03 13.28 -0.81
N VAL A 373 -9.31 12.90 -0.66
CA VAL A 373 -10.46 13.62 -1.23
C VAL A 373 -10.63 14.99 -0.57
N PHE A 374 -10.63 15.06 0.77
CA PHE A 374 -10.80 16.33 1.46
C PHE A 374 -9.58 17.24 1.35
N ALA A 375 -8.35 16.69 1.27
CA ALA A 375 -7.15 17.48 0.97
C ALA A 375 -7.23 18.17 -0.39
N TYR A 376 -7.82 17.50 -1.39
CA TYR A 376 -8.12 18.12 -2.67
C TYR A 376 -9.23 19.18 -2.59
N ILE A 377 -10.32 18.92 -1.85
CA ILE A 377 -11.44 19.87 -1.70
C ILE A 377 -11.00 21.15 -0.99
N TRP A 378 -10.42 21.04 0.20
CA TRP A 378 -9.91 22.18 0.98
C TRP A 378 -8.76 22.89 0.25
N GLY A 379 -7.85 22.13 -0.36
CA GLY A 379 -6.74 22.69 -1.14
C GLY A 379 -7.16 23.42 -2.41
N LYS A 380 -8.31 23.08 -3.01
CA LYS A 380 -8.85 23.78 -4.18
C LYS A 380 -9.69 25.01 -3.79
N THR A 381 -10.37 24.98 -2.65
CA THR A 381 -11.28 26.06 -2.22
C THR A 381 -10.57 27.17 -1.47
N ILE A 382 -9.65 26.82 -0.56
CA ILE A 382 -8.98 27.75 0.36
C ILE A 382 -7.45 27.69 0.22
N GLY A 383 -6.90 26.65 -0.41
CA GLY A 383 -5.46 26.44 -0.55
C GLY A 383 -4.73 27.57 -1.28
N ARG A 384 -3.66 28.08 -0.66
CA ARG A 384 -2.79 29.15 -1.20
C ARG A 384 -1.32 28.84 -1.03
N THR A 385 -0.93 28.20 0.07
CA THR A 385 0.47 27.90 0.38
C THR A 385 0.84 26.47 -0.04
N PRO A 386 1.85 26.26 -0.92
CA PRO A 386 2.28 24.93 -1.32
C PRO A 386 3.00 24.21 -0.18
N LEU A 387 2.66 22.95 0.05
CA LEU A 387 3.16 22.14 1.17
C LEU A 387 4.58 21.61 0.94
N ILE A 388 4.93 21.26 -0.30
CA ILE A 388 6.29 20.79 -0.65
C ILE A 388 6.61 21.10 -2.13
N SER A 389 7.84 21.56 -2.40
CA SER A 389 8.31 21.91 -3.75
C SER A 389 8.24 20.75 -4.75
N LEU A 390 8.36 19.52 -4.26
CA LEU A 390 8.26 18.28 -5.03
C LEU A 390 6.83 17.99 -5.54
N SER A 391 5.81 18.56 -4.90
CA SER A 391 4.39 18.39 -5.21
C SER A 391 3.63 19.73 -5.06
N PRO A 392 3.85 20.68 -5.98
CA PRO A 392 3.34 22.06 -5.86
C PRO A 392 1.80 22.18 -5.95
N LYS A 393 1.09 21.07 -6.14
CA LYS A 393 -0.38 20.99 -6.13
C LYS A 393 -0.97 20.60 -4.77
N LYS A 394 -0.16 20.15 -3.82
CA LYS A 394 -0.59 19.88 -2.44
C LYS A 394 -0.34 21.15 -1.61
N THR A 395 -1.36 21.58 -0.87
CA THR A 395 -1.38 22.86 -0.12
C THR A 395 -1.47 22.63 1.38
N VAL A 396 -0.91 23.53 2.20
CA VAL A 396 -0.95 23.41 3.67
C VAL A 396 -2.38 23.51 4.19
N GLU A 397 -3.18 24.44 3.68
CA GLU A 397 -4.57 24.63 4.11
C GLU A 397 -5.43 23.40 3.77
N GLY A 398 -5.15 22.79 2.61
CA GLY A 398 -5.74 21.51 2.21
C GLY A 398 -5.41 20.38 3.18
N PHE A 399 -4.16 20.27 3.62
CA PHE A 399 -3.71 19.26 4.58
C PHE A 399 -4.34 19.45 5.97
N VAL A 400 -4.41 20.69 6.47
CA VAL A 400 -5.05 21.01 7.76
C VAL A 400 -6.56 20.79 7.72
N GLY A 401 -7.23 21.17 6.62
CA GLY A 401 -8.66 20.89 6.44
C GLY A 401 -8.96 19.40 6.39
N ALA A 402 -8.12 18.63 5.67
CA ALA A 402 -8.24 17.18 5.56
C ALA A 402 -8.12 16.46 6.92
N PHE A 403 -7.19 16.91 7.77
CA PHE A 403 -7.01 16.38 9.13
C PHE A 403 -8.31 16.42 9.95
N TRP A 404 -8.93 17.60 10.06
CA TRP A 404 -10.16 17.75 10.83
C TRP A 404 -11.35 16.99 10.24
N THR A 405 -11.49 16.98 8.90
CA THR A 405 -12.55 16.19 8.25
C THR A 405 -12.33 14.68 8.41
N THR A 406 -11.09 14.20 8.39
CA THR A 406 -10.78 12.76 8.54
C THR A 406 -10.97 12.29 9.98
N LEU A 407 -10.70 13.16 10.97
CA LEU A 407 -11.01 12.90 12.38
C LEU A 407 -12.52 12.81 12.63
N LEU A 408 -13.32 13.74 12.07
CA LEU A 408 -14.78 13.66 12.18
C LEU A 408 -15.34 12.44 11.42
N PHE A 409 -14.83 12.19 10.22
CA PHE A 409 -15.24 11.05 9.40
C PHE A 409 -14.91 9.71 10.07
N SER A 410 -13.74 9.56 10.72
CA SER A 410 -13.37 8.30 11.38
C SER A 410 -14.33 7.96 12.52
N LEU A 411 -14.71 8.93 13.33
CA LEU A 411 -15.65 8.74 14.44
C LEU A 411 -17.03 8.34 13.92
N LEU A 412 -17.57 9.02 12.88
CA LEU A 412 -18.87 8.71 12.30
C LEU A 412 -18.88 7.34 11.59
N TRP A 413 -17.90 7.12 10.71
CA TRP A 413 -17.80 5.94 9.87
C TRP A 413 -17.45 4.68 10.67
N GLY A 414 -16.45 4.76 11.55
CA GLY A 414 -16.09 3.67 12.44
C GLY A 414 -17.21 3.28 13.39
N SER A 415 -17.92 4.26 13.97
CA SER A 415 -19.12 3.99 14.78
C SER A 415 -20.23 3.31 14.00
N PHE A 416 -20.40 3.61 12.71
CA PHE A 416 -21.37 2.92 11.87
C PHE A 416 -20.97 1.46 11.64
N PHE A 417 -19.73 1.19 11.21
CA PHE A 417 -19.30 -0.16 10.84
C PHE A 417 -19.09 -1.10 12.03
N MET A 418 -18.73 -0.61 13.22
CA MET A 418 -18.57 -1.46 14.42
C MET A 418 -19.86 -2.13 14.90
N ARG A 419 -21.03 -1.71 14.39
CA ARG A 419 -22.34 -2.31 14.71
C ARG A 419 -22.56 -3.67 14.04
N TYR A 420 -21.79 -3.99 12.99
CA TYR A 420 -21.98 -5.21 12.19
C TYR A 420 -20.98 -6.29 12.61
N LYS A 421 -21.48 -7.41 13.16
CA LYS A 421 -20.65 -8.55 13.59
C LYS A 421 -19.72 -9.05 12.48
N TYR A 422 -20.22 -9.13 11.24
CA TYR A 422 -19.44 -9.49 10.04
C TYR A 422 -18.18 -8.63 9.82
N MET A 423 -18.15 -7.38 10.29
CA MET A 423 -17.00 -6.49 10.15
C MET A 423 -15.99 -6.63 11.30
N ILE A 424 -16.46 -6.91 12.52
CA ILE A 424 -15.63 -6.91 13.74
C ILE A 424 -15.14 -8.30 14.17
N CYS A 425 -15.77 -9.38 13.68
CA CYS A 425 -15.36 -10.74 14.00
C CYS A 425 -14.10 -11.15 13.21
N PRO A 426 -13.12 -11.83 13.84
CA PRO A 426 -12.02 -12.45 13.13
C PRO A 426 -12.52 -13.61 12.25
N VAL A 427 -11.75 -13.98 11.24
CA VAL A 427 -12.12 -15.07 10.34
C VAL A 427 -11.89 -16.44 10.98
N HIS A 428 -12.84 -17.34 10.78
CA HIS A 428 -12.68 -18.77 11.06
C HIS A 428 -12.71 -19.59 9.75
N ASP A 429 -13.59 -19.22 8.81
CA ASP A 429 -13.72 -19.85 7.49
C ASP A 429 -13.64 -18.80 6.37
N LEU A 430 -12.92 -19.09 5.28
CA LEU A 430 -12.79 -18.17 4.13
C LEU A 430 -14.09 -18.01 3.32
N GLY A 431 -15.05 -18.94 3.47
CA GLY A 431 -16.32 -18.97 2.75
C GLY A 431 -17.42 -18.08 3.33
N VAL A 432 -17.18 -17.35 4.43
CA VAL A 432 -18.19 -16.48 5.04
C VAL A 432 -18.42 -15.21 4.22
N SER A 433 -19.68 -14.91 3.95
CA SER A 433 -20.13 -13.71 3.22
C SER A 433 -20.96 -12.80 4.13
N ALA A 434 -21.29 -11.60 3.67
CA ALA A 434 -22.12 -10.65 4.42
C ALA A 434 -23.56 -11.14 4.71
N TRP A 435 -24.02 -12.19 4.01
CA TRP A 435 -25.32 -12.84 4.25
C TRP A 435 -25.22 -14.08 5.17
N SER A 436 -24.00 -14.46 5.56
CA SER A 436 -23.77 -15.52 6.53
C SER A 436 -23.98 -14.97 7.95
N ASN A 437 -24.75 -15.68 8.78
CA ASN A 437 -24.98 -15.30 10.19
C ASN A 437 -23.74 -15.56 11.05
N VAL A 438 -22.76 -14.64 10.99
CA VAL A 438 -21.51 -14.74 11.77
C VAL A 438 -21.76 -14.40 13.24
N THR A 439 -21.51 -15.36 14.12
CA THR A 439 -21.55 -15.19 15.58
C THR A 439 -20.16 -15.35 16.18
N CYS A 440 -19.61 -14.27 16.74
CA CYS A 440 -18.42 -14.30 17.58
C CYS A 440 -18.65 -13.53 18.88
N THR A 441 -17.79 -13.74 19.88
CA THR A 441 -17.60 -12.82 21.00
C THR A 441 -16.84 -11.58 20.51
N PRO A 442 -17.42 -10.38 20.54
CA PRO A 442 -16.72 -9.18 20.08
C PRO A 442 -15.58 -8.83 21.02
N ASN A 443 -14.45 -8.38 20.47
CA ASN A 443 -13.34 -7.85 21.26
C ASN A 443 -13.84 -6.69 22.15
N PRO A 444 -13.45 -6.64 23.45
CA PRO A 444 -13.82 -5.58 24.40
C PRO A 444 -13.62 -4.13 23.94
N VAL A 445 -12.78 -3.86 22.92
CA VAL A 445 -12.67 -2.51 22.34
C VAL A 445 -13.96 -2.02 21.68
N PHE A 446 -14.80 -2.94 21.17
CA PHE A 446 -16.08 -2.64 20.52
C PHE A 446 -17.27 -2.64 21.49
N VAL A 447 -17.07 -3.07 22.73
CA VAL A 447 -18.14 -3.12 23.75
C VAL A 447 -18.37 -1.71 24.29
N TRP A 448 -19.64 -1.29 24.35
CA TRP A 448 -20.04 -0.03 24.95
C TRP A 448 -19.80 -0.05 26.46
N LYS A 449 -19.17 1.01 26.97
CA LYS A 449 -18.91 1.25 28.38
C LYS A 449 -19.48 2.61 28.75
N GLU A 450 -19.89 2.77 30.00
CA GLU A 450 -20.40 4.03 30.53
C GLU A 450 -19.28 4.74 31.28
N TRP A 451 -18.88 5.93 30.81
CA TRP A 451 -17.97 6.79 31.55
C TRP A 451 -18.79 7.67 32.49
N GLN A 452 -18.65 7.47 33.81
CA GLN A 452 -19.24 8.36 34.80
C GLN A 452 -18.45 9.68 34.83
N ILE A 453 -19.13 10.80 34.53
CA ILE A 453 -18.47 12.12 34.53
C ILE A 453 -18.13 12.49 35.98
N TRP A 454 -16.97 13.09 36.21
CA TRP A 454 -16.61 13.61 37.53
C TRP A 454 -17.66 14.62 38.01
N THR A 455 -18.23 14.39 39.19
CA THR A 455 -19.47 15.05 39.68
C THR A 455 -19.46 16.59 39.59
N PRO A 456 -18.36 17.30 39.88
CA PRO A 456 -18.28 18.75 39.70
C PRO A 456 -18.44 19.19 38.24
N VAL A 457 -17.87 18.44 37.29
CA VAL A 457 -17.98 18.74 35.85
C VAL A 457 -19.39 18.46 35.34
N ALA A 458 -20.03 17.38 35.80
CA ALA A 458 -21.44 17.11 35.50
C ALA A 458 -22.36 18.23 36.01
N SER A 459 -22.08 18.74 37.22
CA SER A 459 -22.84 19.85 37.82
C SER A 459 -22.67 21.16 37.03
N VAL A 460 -21.45 21.48 36.60
CA VAL A 460 -21.16 22.66 35.77
C VAL A 460 -21.79 22.53 34.38
N LEU A 461 -21.70 21.37 33.73
CA LEU A 461 -22.35 21.13 32.43
C LEU A 461 -23.88 21.25 32.54
N SER A 462 -24.47 20.71 33.59
CA SER A 462 -25.92 20.83 33.86
C SER A 462 -26.33 22.29 34.09
N ALA A 463 -25.50 23.08 34.79
CA ALA A 463 -25.75 24.52 35.00
C ALA A 463 -25.58 25.36 33.72
N CYS A 464 -24.61 25.04 32.86
CA CYS A 464 -24.35 25.79 31.62
C CYS A 464 -25.30 25.44 30.46
N PHE A 465 -25.73 24.17 30.35
CA PHE A 465 -26.50 23.67 29.20
C PHE A 465 -27.91 23.21 29.54
N GLY A 466 -28.29 23.14 30.83
CA GLY A 466 -29.62 22.69 31.26
C GLY A 466 -29.87 21.19 31.09
N ILE A 467 -28.85 20.40 30.76
CA ILE A 467 -28.94 18.96 30.51
C ILE A 467 -28.13 18.22 31.57
N SER A 468 -28.79 17.38 32.37
CA SER A 468 -28.17 16.55 33.40
C SER A 468 -27.49 15.31 32.79
N ILE A 469 -26.37 15.51 32.08
CA ILE A 469 -25.54 14.41 31.58
C ILE A 469 -24.71 13.88 32.75
N THR A 470 -25.05 12.71 33.28
CA THR A 470 -24.29 12.03 34.35
C THR A 470 -23.27 11.03 33.79
N SER A 471 -23.57 10.42 32.66
CA SER A 471 -22.79 9.31 32.09
C SER A 471 -22.69 9.46 30.57
N ILE A 472 -21.51 9.21 30.01
CA ILE A 472 -21.28 9.25 28.54
C ILE A 472 -21.03 7.83 28.05
N PRO A 473 -21.82 7.30 27.09
CA PRO A 473 -21.54 6.02 26.47
C PRO A 473 -20.34 6.18 25.51
N TYR A 474 -19.30 5.36 25.72
CA TYR A 474 -18.10 5.36 24.91
C TYR A 474 -17.69 3.93 24.53
N THR A 475 -16.87 3.80 23.50
CA THR A 475 -16.19 2.53 23.16
C THR A 475 -14.69 2.79 23.12
N LEU A 476 -13.86 1.79 23.46
CA LEU A 476 -12.40 1.98 23.36
C LEU A 476 -11.96 2.16 21.90
N TYR A 477 -12.74 1.58 20.97
CA TYR A 477 -12.60 1.78 19.53
C TYR A 477 -12.65 3.26 19.10
N HIS A 478 -13.39 4.13 19.79
CA HIS A 478 -13.39 5.58 19.50
C HIS A 478 -12.02 6.22 19.70
N PHE A 479 -11.27 5.82 20.73
CA PHE A 479 -9.89 6.28 20.93
C PHE A 479 -8.97 5.73 19.84
N HIS A 480 -9.10 4.46 19.47
CA HIS A 480 -8.32 3.87 18.39
C HIS A 480 -8.60 4.57 17.04
N LEU A 481 -9.86 4.89 16.72
CA LEU A 481 -10.25 5.66 15.54
C LEU A 481 -9.60 7.05 15.48
N MET A 482 -9.47 7.73 16.62
CA MET A 482 -8.73 8.99 16.72
C MET A 482 -7.27 8.79 16.31
N PHE A 483 -6.54 7.86 16.92
CA PHE A 483 -5.14 7.56 16.55
C PHE A 483 -4.99 7.15 15.08
N MET A 484 -5.90 6.33 14.56
CA MET A 484 -5.91 5.92 13.15
C MET A 484 -6.12 7.10 12.21
N SER A 485 -7.05 8.01 12.52
CA SER A 485 -7.29 9.21 11.70
C SER A 485 -6.15 10.23 11.74
N ILE A 486 -5.50 10.38 12.90
CA ILE A 486 -4.28 11.19 13.05
C ILE A 486 -3.16 10.61 12.18
N PHE A 487 -2.93 9.29 12.21
CA PHE A 487 -1.93 8.64 11.36
C PHE A 487 -2.29 8.75 9.86
N ALA A 488 -3.54 8.49 9.49
CA ALA A 488 -4.03 8.56 8.11
C ALA A 488 -3.91 9.98 7.50
N SER A 489 -4.03 11.01 8.34
CA SER A 489 -3.95 12.41 7.91
C SER A 489 -2.53 12.96 7.92
N LEU A 490 -1.75 12.67 8.97
CA LEU A 490 -0.43 13.26 9.15
C LEU A 490 0.70 12.42 8.54
N VAL A 491 0.66 11.09 8.69
CA VAL A 491 1.78 10.20 8.36
C VAL A 491 1.58 9.46 7.04
N ALA A 492 0.40 8.89 6.80
CA ALA A 492 0.13 8.14 5.57
C ALA A 492 0.42 8.92 4.27
N PRO A 493 0.16 10.25 4.15
CA PRO A 493 0.48 11.01 2.93
C PRO A 493 1.97 11.08 2.59
N PHE A 494 2.88 10.75 3.52
CA PHE A 494 4.31 10.60 3.23
C PHE A 494 4.62 9.42 2.31
N GLY A 495 3.79 8.37 2.29
CA GLY A 495 3.86 7.32 1.26
C GLY A 495 3.70 7.91 -0.14
N GLY A 496 2.66 8.74 -0.34
CA GLY A 496 2.43 9.44 -1.61
C GLY A 496 3.48 10.52 -1.95
N PHE A 497 4.10 11.16 -0.95
CA PHE A 497 5.26 12.05 -1.18
C PHE A 497 6.49 11.26 -1.64
N PHE A 498 6.78 10.12 -1.00
CA PHE A 498 7.88 9.22 -1.36
C PHE A 498 7.71 8.67 -2.79
N ALA A 499 6.54 8.13 -3.11
CA ALA A 499 6.20 7.65 -4.45
C ALA A 499 6.28 8.79 -5.50
N SER A 500 5.83 10.00 -5.16
CA SER A 500 5.99 11.18 -6.02
C SER A 500 7.46 11.53 -6.26
N GLY A 501 8.30 11.50 -5.22
CA GLY A 501 9.74 11.74 -5.32
C GLY A 501 10.47 10.71 -6.17
N PHE A 502 10.14 9.43 -5.97
CA PHE A 502 10.62 8.34 -6.79
C PHE A 502 10.33 8.59 -8.27
N LYS A 503 9.08 8.93 -8.63
CA LYS A 503 8.72 9.24 -10.03
C LYS A 503 9.56 10.38 -10.62
N ARG A 504 9.84 11.44 -9.86
CA ARG A 504 10.72 12.54 -10.30
C ARG A 504 12.16 12.09 -10.51
N ALA A 505 12.72 11.25 -9.64
CA ALA A 505 14.08 10.72 -9.78
C ALA A 505 14.26 9.85 -11.06
N PHE A 506 13.18 9.27 -11.59
CA PHE A 506 13.18 8.50 -12.83
C PHE A 506 12.65 9.27 -14.05
N ASN A 507 12.35 10.57 -13.92
CA ASN A 507 11.73 11.42 -14.94
C ASN A 507 10.38 10.89 -15.49
N ILE A 508 9.69 10.06 -14.73
CA ILE A 508 8.35 9.55 -15.05
C ILE A 508 7.26 10.39 -14.36
N LYS A 509 6.02 10.24 -14.82
CA LYS A 509 4.86 10.97 -14.27
C LYS A 509 3.95 10.09 -13.42
N ASP A 510 3.72 8.86 -13.90
CA ASP A 510 2.81 7.85 -13.38
C ASP A 510 3.57 6.50 -13.43
N PHE A 511 3.35 5.56 -12.51
CA PHE A 511 4.09 4.28 -12.48
C PHE A 511 3.69 3.31 -13.60
N GLY A 512 2.48 3.48 -14.14
CA GLY A 512 1.94 2.65 -15.21
C GLY A 512 0.58 3.15 -15.69
N HIS A 513 -0.08 2.30 -16.46
CA HIS A 513 -1.42 2.55 -17.02
C HIS A 513 -2.36 1.37 -16.75
N SER A 514 -2.23 0.72 -15.58
CA SER A 514 -3.01 -0.48 -15.25
C SER A 514 -4.52 -0.22 -15.12
N ILE A 515 -4.94 1.02 -14.86
CA ILE A 515 -6.37 1.39 -14.78
C ILE A 515 -6.66 2.52 -15.79
N PRO A 516 -7.56 2.31 -16.78
CA PRO A 516 -7.87 3.29 -17.82
C PRO A 516 -8.30 4.65 -17.24
N GLY A 517 -7.58 5.71 -17.63
CA GLY A 517 -7.82 7.08 -17.16
C GLY A 517 -7.42 7.37 -15.70
N HIS A 518 -6.94 6.37 -14.94
CA HIS A 518 -6.69 6.47 -13.51
C HIS A 518 -5.21 6.41 -13.08
N GLY A 519 -4.31 5.96 -13.95
CA GLY A 519 -2.86 5.89 -13.70
C GLY A 519 -2.36 4.47 -13.39
N GLY A 520 -1.24 4.38 -12.66
CA GLY A 520 -0.74 3.12 -12.14
C GLY A 520 -1.50 2.66 -10.90
N MET A 521 -1.43 1.37 -10.59
CA MET A 521 -1.89 0.83 -9.29
C MET A 521 -0.98 1.31 -8.16
N THR A 522 0.32 1.44 -8.42
CA THR A 522 1.32 1.95 -7.47
C THR A 522 0.97 3.36 -6.98
N ASP A 523 0.46 4.22 -7.88
CA ASP A 523 0.00 5.59 -7.59
C ASP A 523 -1.27 5.64 -6.70
N ARG A 524 -1.88 4.49 -6.37
CA ARG A 524 -3.09 4.36 -5.55
C ARG A 524 -2.86 3.60 -4.24
N MET A 525 -1.83 2.77 -4.20
CA MET A 525 -1.51 1.90 -3.07
C MET A 525 -0.38 2.44 -2.18
N ASP A 526 0.33 3.49 -2.59
CA ASP A 526 1.47 4.07 -1.86
C ASP A 526 1.13 4.51 -0.42
N CYS A 527 0.07 5.30 -0.22
CA CYS A 527 -0.44 5.65 1.11
C CYS A 527 -1.10 4.44 1.82
N GLN A 528 -1.70 3.52 1.07
CA GLN A 528 -2.44 2.38 1.61
C GLN A 528 -1.52 1.31 2.23
N PHE A 529 -0.34 1.05 1.63
CA PHE A 529 0.65 0.14 2.22
C PHE A 529 1.16 0.68 3.56
N LEU A 530 1.49 1.97 3.64
CA LEU A 530 1.94 2.59 4.89
C LEU A 530 0.84 2.55 5.97
N MET A 531 -0.41 2.78 5.60
CA MET A 531 -1.56 2.64 6.51
C MET A 531 -1.75 1.19 6.99
N GLY A 532 -1.67 0.21 6.07
CA GLY A 532 -1.84 -1.21 6.38
C GLY A 532 -0.77 -1.75 7.34
N VAL A 533 0.50 -1.36 7.12
CA VAL A 533 1.61 -1.66 8.03
C VAL A 533 1.34 -1.07 9.42
N PHE A 534 0.94 0.21 9.49
CA PHE A 534 0.63 0.87 10.76
C PHE A 534 -0.49 0.16 11.52
N ILE A 535 -1.59 -0.20 10.86
CA ILE A 535 -2.71 -0.87 11.54
C ILE A 535 -2.30 -2.23 12.07
N TYR A 536 -1.50 -3.01 11.33
CA TYR A 536 -1.04 -4.32 11.81
C TYR A 536 -0.21 -4.20 13.08
N VAL A 537 0.75 -3.27 13.10
CA VAL A 537 1.57 -3.00 14.28
C VAL A 537 0.71 -2.46 15.43
N TYR A 538 -0.14 -1.47 15.16
CA TYR A 538 -1.02 -0.85 16.16
C TYR A 538 -1.98 -1.86 16.80
N TYR A 539 -2.63 -2.70 15.99
CA TYR A 539 -3.51 -3.77 16.46
C TYR A 539 -2.72 -4.80 17.27
N SER A 540 -1.60 -5.30 16.74
CA SER A 540 -0.77 -6.31 17.41
C SER A 540 -0.16 -5.83 18.73
N SER A 541 0.04 -4.52 18.92
CA SER A 541 0.64 -3.97 20.14
C SER A 541 -0.36 -3.45 21.17
N LEU A 542 -1.56 -3.02 20.75
CA LEU A 542 -2.49 -2.27 21.62
C LEU A 542 -3.92 -2.81 21.67
N ILE A 543 -4.29 -3.78 20.82
CA ILE A 543 -5.68 -4.25 20.66
C ILE A 543 -5.80 -5.77 20.73
N ARG A 544 -4.80 -6.50 20.22
CA ARG A 544 -4.77 -7.97 20.20
C ARG A 544 -4.83 -8.53 21.62
N GLU A 545 -5.83 -9.35 21.88
CA GLU A 545 -5.99 -10.02 23.17
C GLU A 545 -5.17 -11.31 23.23
N HIS A 546 -4.37 -11.46 24.28
CA HIS A 546 -3.63 -12.68 24.55
C HIS A 546 -4.46 -13.60 25.45
N HIS A 547 -5.41 -14.34 24.87
CA HIS A 547 -6.16 -15.37 25.59
C HIS A 547 -5.25 -16.56 25.92
N VAL A 548 -4.63 -16.53 27.11
CA VAL A 548 -3.88 -17.67 27.63
C VAL A 548 -4.88 -18.65 28.26
N THR A 549 -5.00 -19.84 27.67
CA THR A 549 -5.90 -20.89 28.22
C THR A 549 -5.21 -21.66 29.33
N VAL A 550 -5.97 -22.16 30.32
CA VAL A 550 -5.42 -23.03 31.38
C VAL A 550 -4.70 -24.25 30.78
N GLY A 551 -5.23 -24.82 29.69
CA GLY A 551 -4.58 -25.92 28.96
C GLY A 551 -3.22 -25.54 28.36
N SER A 552 -3.09 -24.34 27.76
CA SER A 552 -1.80 -23.86 27.26
C SER A 552 -0.80 -23.54 28.38
N VAL A 553 -1.26 -22.96 29.50
CA VAL A 553 -0.40 -22.76 30.68
C VAL A 553 0.08 -24.12 31.21
N LEU A 554 -0.83 -25.07 31.37
CA LEU A 554 -0.51 -26.42 31.85
C LEU A 554 0.45 -27.14 30.88
N GLN A 555 0.27 -27.03 29.57
CA GLN A 555 1.19 -27.58 28.59
C GLN A 555 2.59 -26.97 28.74
N THR A 556 2.71 -25.63 28.80
CA THR A 556 4.00 -24.95 29.01
C THR A 556 4.64 -25.36 30.33
N ILE A 557 3.87 -25.55 31.39
CA ILE A 557 4.37 -26.03 32.69
C ILE A 557 4.90 -27.47 32.58
N VAL A 558 4.10 -28.38 32.03
CA VAL A 558 4.44 -29.81 31.96
C VAL A 558 5.58 -30.11 30.99
N SER A 559 5.68 -29.38 29.87
CA SER A 559 6.77 -29.57 28.89
C SER A 559 8.01 -28.71 29.15
N GLY A 560 7.88 -27.64 29.93
CA GLY A 560 8.92 -26.62 30.09
C GLY A 560 9.59 -26.57 31.47
N LEU A 561 8.92 -27.02 32.53
CA LEU A 561 9.45 -27.00 33.90
C LEU A 561 9.68 -28.41 34.44
N THR A 562 10.71 -28.56 35.26
CA THR A 562 11.01 -29.79 36.01
C THR A 562 10.00 -29.99 37.15
N VAL A 563 9.88 -31.23 37.66
CA VAL A 563 8.94 -31.57 38.74
C VAL A 563 9.15 -30.72 40.01
N GLY A 564 10.38 -30.31 40.31
CA GLY A 564 10.68 -29.41 41.43
C GLY A 564 10.07 -28.02 41.24
N GLU A 565 10.32 -27.40 40.09
CA GLU A 565 9.80 -26.07 39.75
C GLU A 565 8.26 -26.07 39.58
N GLN A 566 7.68 -27.19 39.13
CA GLN A 566 6.23 -27.39 39.09
C GLN A 566 5.61 -27.35 40.51
N LEU A 567 6.25 -27.98 41.50
CA LEU A 567 5.80 -27.95 42.90
C LEU A 567 5.98 -26.57 43.54
N GLU A 568 7.08 -25.88 43.23
CA GLU A 568 7.32 -24.49 43.64
C GLU A 568 6.25 -23.54 43.10
N LEU A 569 5.95 -23.63 41.80
CA LEU A 569 4.89 -22.84 41.14
C LEU A 569 3.50 -23.12 41.74
N ILE A 570 3.19 -24.37 42.08
CA ILE A 570 1.93 -24.71 42.77
C ILE A 570 1.89 -24.11 44.18
N ALA A 571 2.99 -24.15 44.93
CA ALA A 571 3.08 -23.59 46.28
C ALA A 571 2.92 -22.06 46.28
N ASP A 572 3.54 -21.36 45.33
CA ASP A 572 3.44 -19.89 45.22
C ASP A 572 2.10 -19.45 44.64
N MET A 573 1.53 -20.18 43.69
CA MET A 573 0.17 -19.90 43.20
C MET A 573 -0.89 -20.15 44.29
N LYS A 574 -0.69 -21.15 45.16
CA LYS A 574 -1.50 -21.33 46.37
C LYS A 574 -1.36 -20.13 47.32
N ARG A 575 -0.14 -19.72 47.67
CA ARG A 575 0.11 -18.54 48.54
C ARG A 575 -0.54 -17.26 47.98
N TYR A 576 -0.48 -17.06 46.66
CA TYR A 576 -1.10 -15.93 45.99
C TYR A 576 -2.64 -15.93 46.14
N LEU A 577 -3.29 -17.08 45.93
CA LEU A 577 -4.74 -17.22 46.08
C LEU A 577 -5.19 -17.10 47.54
N GLU A 578 -4.45 -17.67 48.49
CA GLU A 578 -4.71 -17.52 49.92
C GLU A 578 -4.55 -16.05 50.35
N GLY A 579 -3.59 -15.32 49.78
CA GLY A 579 -3.42 -13.87 49.95
C GLY A 579 -4.58 -13.01 49.40
N GLN A 580 -5.42 -13.57 48.52
CA GLN A 580 -6.69 -12.95 48.08
C GLN A 580 -7.91 -13.41 48.90
N GLY A 581 -7.70 -14.14 50.00
CA GLY A 581 -8.76 -14.69 50.84
C GLY A 581 -9.43 -15.96 50.30
N ILE A 582 -8.92 -16.52 49.19
CA ILE A 582 -9.45 -17.74 48.58
C ILE A 582 -8.79 -18.94 49.27
N ARG A 583 -9.54 -19.68 50.09
CA ARG A 583 -9.04 -20.93 50.70
C ARG A 583 -8.89 -22.01 49.64
N VAL A 584 -7.65 -22.36 49.31
CA VAL A 584 -7.31 -23.48 48.43
C VAL A 584 -7.07 -24.73 49.28
N SER A 585 -8.06 -25.63 49.30
CA SER A 585 -7.86 -26.98 49.83
C SER A 585 -6.85 -27.73 48.95
N CYS A 586 -5.81 -28.28 49.58
CA CYS A 586 -4.89 -29.22 48.93
C CYS A 586 -5.52 -30.59 48.73
#